data_AF-A0AA36LKE9-F1
#
_entry.id   AF-A0AA36LKE9-F1
#
_cell.length_a   1.000
_cell.length_b   1.000
_cell.length_c   1.000
_cell.angle_alpha   90.00
_cell.angle_beta   90.00
_cell.angle_gamma   90.00
#
_symmetry.space_group_name_H-M   'P 1'
#
loop_
_entity.id
_entity.type
_entity.pdbx_description
1 polymer ?
#
loop_
_entity_poly.entity_id
_entity_poly.type
_entity_poly.pdbx_seq_one_letter_code
_entity_poly.pdbx_strand_id
1 'polypeptide(L)'
;MFHFKSIKAKGFTRLSQLILICGGLVLLAPATAIAAVDCQVSSKNNSFSYLSIDISKPVNEQNIAQTTTTHFGCSIDSFYIKLSPNKPQILGLAGVYATNLRGVGISYQINTNSQCNNRDHQYLTPDVILHCIQENYYAEFKVDISIVKLTENYEAGLITDYPKFNIMYNNQRYGFASAKPINDIFAPLNSIPVEQHGCTIYTPNLNFNLGRQQQKDFTGIGPIGSEQTKQIALKCHPNTKYSLQVNGDAEPGHPGVIKLTPGAGAATGVGVQLLTGLNKEPVVLGVAKEMGTTAASGTDIKENIDITARYYQTSPTITPGSANASATYTMTYQ
;
A
#
# COMPACT_ATOMS: atom_id res chain seq x y z
N MET A 1 95.67 -4.04 43.21
CA MET A 1 95.65 -3.32 44.51
C MET A 1 94.25 -3.46 45.08
N PHE A 2 93.98 -4.43 45.94
CA PHE A 2 94.31 -4.49 47.38
C PHE A 2 93.50 -3.54 48.26
N HIS A 3 92.59 -4.17 49.03
CA HIS A 3 92.29 -3.95 50.46
C HIS A 3 91.60 -2.64 50.88
N PHE A 4 90.82 -2.58 51.96
CA PHE A 4 90.24 -3.52 52.96
C PHE A 4 88.93 -2.81 53.48
N LYS A 5 88.02 -3.29 54.34
CA LYS A 5 88.01 -4.33 55.40
C LYS A 5 86.55 -4.68 55.74
N SER A 6 86.29 -5.87 56.28
CA SER A 6 84.97 -6.26 56.82
C SER A 6 84.93 -6.20 58.35
N ILE A 7 83.72 -6.16 58.93
CA ILE A 7 83.42 -6.61 60.30
C ILE A 7 82.18 -7.53 60.26
N LYS A 8 82.03 -8.40 61.27
CA LYS A 8 81.46 -9.76 61.19
C LYS A 8 79.95 -9.89 61.44
N ALA A 9 79.44 -11.06 61.02
CA ALA A 9 78.06 -11.55 61.18
C ALA A 9 77.80 -12.34 62.48
N LYS A 10 76.50 -12.42 62.83
CA LYS A 10 75.74 -13.52 63.47
C LYS A 10 74.30 -12.97 63.69
N GLY A 11 73.19 -13.59 63.31
CA GLY A 11 72.94 -14.85 62.60
C GLY A 11 71.70 -15.53 63.19
N PHE A 12 70.58 -15.57 62.47
CA PHE A 12 69.44 -16.48 62.70
C PHE A 12 68.55 -16.56 61.43
N THR A 13 67.72 -17.59 61.34
CA THR A 13 67.22 -18.18 60.08
C THR A 13 65.84 -17.71 59.59
N ARG A 14 65.75 -17.50 58.26
CA ARG A 14 64.56 -17.58 57.34
C ARG A 14 63.25 -16.86 57.75
N LEU A 15 62.85 -15.83 56.98
CA LEU A 15 61.81 -15.86 55.93
C LEU A 15 60.43 -16.38 56.42
N SER A 16 59.30 -15.69 56.25
CA SER A 16 58.95 -14.47 55.48
C SER A 16 57.59 -13.93 56.00
N GLN A 17 56.93 -12.84 55.55
CA GLN A 17 56.90 -12.13 54.26
C GLN A 17 56.80 -10.57 54.39
N LEU A 18 56.67 -9.96 53.21
CA LEU A 18 56.24 -8.62 52.79
C LEU A 18 55.21 -7.87 53.67
N ILE A 19 55.03 -6.54 53.61
CA ILE A 19 55.74 -5.31 53.16
C ILE A 19 54.73 -4.19 53.50
N LEU A 20 55.17 -3.03 54.01
CA LEU A 20 54.28 -1.93 54.42
C LEU A 20 53.85 -1.06 53.23
N ILE A 21 52.58 -0.64 53.21
CA ILE A 21 51.99 0.26 52.19
C ILE A 21 52.39 1.71 52.48
N CYS A 22 52.76 2.47 51.45
CA CYS A 22 52.92 3.92 51.55
C CYS A 22 52.52 4.62 50.23
N GLY A 23 51.75 5.72 50.33
CA GLY A 23 51.50 6.67 49.24
C GLY A 23 50.10 6.62 48.62
N GLY A 24 49.44 7.78 48.54
CA GLY A 24 48.28 8.00 47.67
C GLY A 24 47.02 8.55 48.33
N LEU A 25 47.03 9.80 48.82
CA LEU A 25 45.78 10.53 49.07
C LEU A 25 45.17 10.96 47.74
N VAL A 26 44.39 10.07 47.11
CA VAL A 26 43.66 10.39 45.88
C VAL A 26 42.50 11.32 46.21
N LEU A 27 42.55 12.54 45.68
CA LEU A 27 41.39 13.44 45.65
C LEU A 27 40.32 12.82 44.73
N LEU A 28 39.39 12.08 45.33
CA LEU A 28 38.16 11.66 44.67
C LEU A 28 37.33 12.91 44.37
N ALA A 29 37.42 13.40 43.13
CA ALA A 29 36.39 14.29 42.60
C ALA A 29 35.04 13.55 42.71
N PRO A 30 33.99 14.17 43.27
CA PRO A 30 32.69 13.53 43.34
C PRO A 30 32.23 13.24 41.91
N ALA A 31 32.04 11.96 41.58
CA ALA A 31 31.37 11.58 40.35
C ALA A 31 29.98 12.22 40.38
N THR A 32 29.78 13.27 39.57
CA THR A 32 28.51 14.00 39.53
C THR A 32 27.45 13.03 39.05
N ALA A 33 26.57 12.59 39.96
CA ALA A 33 25.49 11.70 39.63
C ALA A 33 24.62 12.35 38.56
N ILE A 34 24.66 11.80 37.34
CA ILE A 34 23.80 12.24 36.25
C ILE A 34 22.37 11.95 36.69
N ALA A 35 21.54 12.99 36.78
CA ALA A 35 20.14 12.83 37.16
C ALA A 35 19.47 11.85 36.19
N ALA A 36 19.00 10.72 36.71
CA ALA A 36 18.40 9.67 35.91
C ALA A 36 17.06 10.15 35.35
N VAL A 37 17.04 10.48 34.06
CA VAL A 37 15.78 10.73 33.34
C VAL A 37 14.99 9.44 33.29
N ASP A 38 13.70 9.48 33.57
CA ASP A 38 12.79 8.38 33.32
C ASP A 38 11.59 8.91 32.54
N CYS A 39 11.38 8.36 31.34
CA CYS A 39 10.25 8.69 30.47
C CYS A 39 9.40 7.44 30.26
N GLN A 40 8.09 7.59 30.37
CA GLN A 40 7.11 6.52 30.29
C GLN A 40 6.03 6.83 29.26
N VAL A 41 5.54 5.78 28.60
CA VAL A 41 4.40 5.84 27.68
C VAL A 41 3.13 5.51 28.45
N SER A 42 2.22 6.46 28.61
CA SER A 42 1.03 6.29 29.47
C SER A 42 -0.18 5.70 28.76
N SER A 43 -0.24 5.75 27.42
CA SER A 43 -1.29 5.10 26.62
C SER A 43 -0.86 4.86 25.17
N LYS A 44 -1.41 3.81 24.56
CA LYS A 44 -1.34 3.48 23.12
C LYS A 44 -2.75 3.14 22.64
N ASN A 45 -3.24 3.80 21.60
CA ASN A 45 -4.53 3.47 20.98
C ASN A 45 -4.31 3.01 19.52
N ASN A 46 -4.29 1.68 19.33
CA ASN A 46 -3.72 1.03 18.14
C ASN A 46 -4.74 0.09 17.44
N SER A 47 -6.01 0.51 17.32
CA SER A 47 -7.04 -0.24 16.58
C SER A 47 -7.05 0.09 15.09
N PHE A 48 -6.68 -0.87 14.24
CA PHE A 48 -6.72 -0.74 12.77
C PHE A 48 -8.14 -0.99 12.23
N SER A 49 -8.50 -0.28 11.16
CA SER A 49 -9.66 -0.60 10.32
C SER A 49 -9.24 -1.45 9.12
N TYR A 50 -10.21 -2.07 8.44
CA TYR A 50 -9.98 -2.72 7.15
C TYR A 50 -9.55 -1.69 6.09
N LEU A 51 -8.71 -2.12 5.16
CA LEU A 51 -8.01 -1.23 4.23
C LEU A 51 -8.00 -1.77 2.80
N SER A 52 -8.70 -1.06 1.92
CA SER A 52 -8.59 -1.21 0.48
C SER A 52 -7.58 -0.20 -0.07
N ILE A 53 -6.74 -0.64 -1.00
CA ILE A 53 -5.96 0.28 -1.83
C ILE A 53 -6.84 0.65 -3.03
N ASP A 54 -7.19 1.92 -3.15
CA ASP A 54 -7.91 2.44 -4.32
C ASP A 54 -7.01 2.34 -5.56
N ILE A 55 -7.36 1.42 -6.47
CA ILE A 55 -6.60 1.17 -7.70
C ILE A 55 -6.56 2.38 -8.64
N SER A 56 -7.52 3.31 -8.54
CA SER A 56 -7.57 4.52 -9.37
C SER A 56 -6.51 5.55 -8.98
N LYS A 57 -5.94 5.43 -7.78
CA LYS A 57 -4.87 6.31 -7.30
C LYS A 57 -3.53 6.00 -8.00
N PRO A 58 -2.75 7.01 -8.39
CA PRO A 58 -1.39 6.82 -8.89
C PRO A 58 -0.48 6.13 -7.86
N VAL A 59 0.58 5.50 -8.38
CA VAL A 59 1.70 4.99 -7.58
C VAL A 59 2.31 6.09 -6.72
N ASN A 60 2.69 5.71 -5.49
CA ASN A 60 3.18 6.53 -4.37
C ASN A 60 2.15 7.44 -3.68
N GLU A 61 0.87 7.40 -4.05
CA GLU A 61 -0.17 8.06 -3.24
C GLU A 61 -0.39 7.31 -1.91
N GLN A 62 -0.68 8.08 -0.86
CA GLN A 62 -0.83 7.59 0.51
C GLN A 62 -2.31 7.59 0.92
N ASN A 63 -2.84 6.43 1.28
CA ASN A 63 -4.18 6.32 1.87
C ASN A 63 -4.03 6.19 3.39
N ILE A 64 -4.53 7.16 4.16
CA ILE A 64 -4.42 7.16 5.62
C ILE A 64 -5.20 5.95 6.17
N ALA A 65 -4.48 5.07 6.83
CA ALA A 65 -4.96 3.82 7.41
C ALA A 65 -5.49 4.04 8.83
N GLN A 66 -4.75 4.81 9.62
CA GLN A 66 -5.03 5.06 11.03
C GLN A 66 -4.19 6.21 11.56
N THR A 67 -4.76 7.06 12.40
CA THR A 67 -4.01 7.90 13.34
C THR A 67 -3.89 7.17 14.68
N THR A 68 -2.67 6.96 15.15
CA THR A 68 -2.39 6.54 16.53
C THR A 68 -2.07 7.76 17.38
N THR A 69 -2.35 7.71 18.68
CA THR A 69 -1.95 8.78 19.62
C THR A 69 -1.27 8.15 20.82
N THR A 70 -0.07 8.64 21.13
CA THR A 70 0.77 8.14 22.22
C THR A 70 1.18 9.30 23.11
N HIS A 71 0.96 9.16 24.42
CA HIS A 71 1.31 10.16 25.41
C HIS A 71 2.59 9.77 26.14
N PHE A 72 3.54 10.69 26.21
CA PHE A 72 4.82 10.54 26.90
C PHE A 72 4.87 11.48 28.10
N GLY A 73 5.26 10.97 29.27
CA GLY A 73 5.57 11.77 30.45
C GLY A 73 6.99 11.47 30.93
N CYS A 74 7.76 12.49 31.28
CA CYS A 74 9.14 12.36 31.74
C CYS A 74 9.34 12.94 33.15
N SER A 75 10.36 12.45 33.86
CA SER A 75 10.77 12.97 35.18
C SER A 75 11.49 14.33 35.14
N ILE A 76 11.60 14.95 33.97
CA ILE A 76 12.23 16.25 33.73
C ILE A 76 11.44 17.04 32.69
N ASP A 77 11.46 18.36 32.81
CA ASP A 77 10.67 19.23 31.94
C ASP A 77 11.23 19.28 30.51
N SER A 78 12.56 19.30 30.31
CA SER A 78 13.18 19.46 28.96
C SER A 78 14.08 18.29 28.55
N PHE A 79 13.78 17.67 27.41
CA PHE A 79 14.48 16.48 26.90
C PHE A 79 14.43 16.37 25.38
N TYR A 80 15.39 15.62 24.81
CA TYR A 80 15.32 15.22 23.40
C TYR A 80 14.80 13.79 23.27
N ILE A 81 14.08 13.53 22.18
CA ILE A 81 13.68 12.21 21.72
C ILE A 81 14.22 12.01 20.30
N LYS A 82 15.00 10.94 20.09
CA LYS A 82 15.36 10.44 18.77
C LYS A 82 14.46 9.26 18.44
N LEU A 83 13.69 9.34 17.35
CA LEU A 83 12.93 8.23 16.79
C LEU A 83 13.75 7.55 15.69
N SER A 84 13.92 6.24 15.81
CA SER A 84 14.60 5.41 14.80
C SER A 84 13.75 4.18 14.47
N PRO A 85 13.45 3.93 13.18
CA PRO A 85 12.82 2.68 12.73
C PRO A 85 13.81 1.52 12.85
N ASN A 86 13.31 0.30 13.07
CA ASN A 86 14.13 -0.93 13.00
C ASN A 86 14.38 -1.43 11.56
N LYS A 87 13.90 -0.70 10.54
CA LYS A 87 14.06 -1.02 9.11
C LYS A 87 14.52 0.22 8.32
N PRO A 88 15.25 0.06 7.20
CA PRO A 88 15.50 1.15 6.28
C PRO A 88 14.20 1.58 5.57
N GLN A 89 14.07 2.88 5.31
CA GLN A 89 13.05 3.40 4.40
C GLN A 89 13.37 3.02 2.94
N ILE A 90 12.36 3.05 2.07
CA ILE A 90 12.52 2.86 0.63
C ILE A 90 13.25 4.07 0.04
N LEU A 91 14.28 3.82 -0.78
CA LEU A 91 15.07 4.88 -1.40
C LEU A 91 14.18 5.77 -2.28
N GLY A 92 14.25 7.08 -2.05
CA GLY A 92 13.45 8.08 -2.78
C GLY A 92 12.05 8.35 -2.22
N LEU A 93 11.58 7.59 -1.22
CA LEU A 93 10.27 7.77 -0.60
C LEU A 93 10.42 8.05 0.91
N ALA A 94 10.33 9.33 1.29
CA ALA A 94 10.53 9.76 2.68
C ALA A 94 9.49 9.15 3.63
N GLY A 95 9.96 8.47 4.68
CA GLY A 95 9.09 7.87 5.70
C GLY A 95 8.26 6.67 5.22
N VAL A 96 8.53 6.14 4.02
CA VAL A 96 7.86 4.95 3.47
C VAL A 96 8.76 3.72 3.63
N TYR A 97 8.18 2.62 4.11
CA TYR A 97 8.87 1.37 4.41
C TYR A 97 8.24 0.22 3.64
N ALA A 98 9.05 -0.79 3.28
CA ALA A 98 8.55 -2.00 2.64
C ALA A 98 7.78 -2.89 3.63
N THR A 99 6.72 -3.53 3.15
CA THR A 99 5.96 -4.56 3.87
C THR A 99 6.32 -5.96 3.34
N ASN A 100 5.74 -7.01 3.93
CA ASN A 100 5.80 -8.37 3.36
C ASN A 100 4.98 -8.56 2.06
N LEU A 101 4.14 -7.60 1.66
CA LEU A 101 3.34 -7.68 0.43
C LEU A 101 4.05 -6.91 -0.69
N ARG A 102 4.34 -7.57 -1.81
CA ARG A 102 5.04 -6.92 -2.93
C ARG A 102 4.18 -5.79 -3.50
N GLY A 103 4.80 -4.65 -3.75
CA GLY A 103 4.09 -3.47 -4.27
C GLY A 103 3.28 -2.68 -3.22
N VAL A 104 3.31 -3.09 -1.95
CA VAL A 104 2.65 -2.38 -0.85
C VAL A 104 3.69 -1.82 0.12
N GLY A 105 3.66 -0.50 0.29
CA GLY A 105 4.45 0.23 1.28
C GLY A 105 3.60 0.70 2.45
N ILE A 106 4.26 1.05 3.55
CA ILE A 106 3.65 1.65 4.72
C ILE A 106 4.40 2.94 5.09
N SER A 107 3.67 4.05 5.18
CA SER A 107 4.17 5.40 5.45
C SER A 107 3.79 5.83 6.86
N TYR A 108 4.65 6.60 7.50
CA TYR A 108 4.42 7.15 8.83
C TYR A 108 4.69 8.66 8.83
N GLN A 109 3.73 9.44 9.28
CA GLN A 109 3.87 10.88 9.52
C GLN A 109 3.57 11.17 10.99
N ILE A 110 4.43 11.94 11.66
CA ILE A 110 4.25 12.38 13.04
C ILE A 110 3.88 13.86 13.09
N ASN A 111 2.90 14.18 13.93
CA ASN A 111 2.53 15.50 14.37
C ASN A 111 2.57 15.50 15.91
N THR A 112 2.94 16.61 16.55
CA THR A 112 3.04 16.67 18.01
C THR A 112 2.28 17.85 18.59
N ASN A 113 1.85 17.74 19.85
CA ASN A 113 1.25 18.87 20.54
C ASN A 113 2.28 20.00 20.80
N SER A 114 1.79 21.13 21.32
CA SER A 114 2.60 22.33 21.59
C SER A 114 3.81 22.14 22.50
N GLN A 115 3.90 21.01 23.21
CA GLN A 115 5.01 20.64 24.09
C GLN A 115 6.28 20.26 23.31
N CYS A 116 6.21 19.95 22.01
CA CYS A 116 7.40 19.61 21.23
C CYS A 116 7.58 20.53 20.01
N ASN A 117 8.80 20.54 19.47
CA ASN A 117 9.22 21.45 18.41
C ASN A 117 8.71 21.10 17.00
N ASN A 118 7.92 20.02 16.84
CA ASN A 118 7.32 19.64 15.55
C ASN A 118 5.81 19.93 15.54
N ARG A 119 5.40 20.98 14.82
CA ARG A 119 4.00 21.46 14.79
C ARG A 119 3.27 21.14 13.49
N ASP A 120 3.93 20.45 12.56
CA ASP A 120 3.42 20.06 11.25
C ASP A 120 3.50 18.53 11.08
N HIS A 121 2.95 18.00 10.00
CA HIS A 121 3.09 16.58 9.67
C HIS A 121 4.49 16.33 9.09
N GLN A 122 5.34 15.66 9.86
CA GLN A 122 6.70 15.29 9.47
C GLN A 122 6.76 13.80 9.14
N TYR A 123 7.31 13.44 7.98
CA TYR A 123 7.62 12.03 7.68
C TYR A 123 8.60 11.46 8.71
N LEU A 124 8.26 10.30 9.30
CA LEU A 124 9.18 9.55 10.16
C LEU A 124 10.23 8.85 9.31
N THR A 125 11.24 9.60 8.89
CA THR A 125 12.48 9.08 8.29
C THR A 125 13.36 8.43 9.37
N PRO A 126 14.45 7.72 9.00
CA PRO A 126 15.51 7.42 9.95
C PRO A 126 15.96 8.69 10.67
N ASP A 127 16.07 8.61 12.00
CA ASP A 127 16.71 9.59 12.87
C ASP A 127 16.01 10.96 13.00
N VAL A 128 14.67 10.98 13.05
CA VAL A 128 13.90 12.16 13.48
C VAL A 128 14.25 12.51 14.93
N ILE A 129 14.60 13.76 15.20
CA ILE A 129 14.91 14.26 16.55
C ILE A 129 13.91 15.35 16.93
N LEU A 130 13.22 15.14 18.05
CA LEU A 130 12.29 16.08 18.65
C LEU A 130 12.90 16.66 19.93
N HIS A 131 12.68 17.95 20.16
CA HIS A 131 12.89 18.61 21.45
C HIS A 131 11.53 18.86 22.09
N CYS A 132 11.37 18.43 23.34
CA CYS A 132 10.13 18.56 24.08
C CYS A 132 10.35 19.28 25.42
N ILE A 133 9.38 20.09 25.80
CA ILE A 133 9.27 20.82 27.07
C ILE A 133 7.89 20.51 27.68
N GLN A 134 7.85 19.95 28.89
CA GLN A 134 6.66 19.47 29.59
C GLN A 134 6.34 20.33 30.82
N GLU A 135 5.53 21.37 30.64
CA GLU A 135 5.14 22.28 31.75
C GLU A 135 3.84 21.77 32.42
N ASN A 136 3.93 20.64 33.14
CA ASN A 136 2.80 19.90 33.75
C ASN A 136 1.87 19.18 32.75
N TYR A 137 2.18 19.19 31.44
CA TYR A 137 1.46 18.44 30.41
C TYR A 137 2.34 17.37 29.77
N TYR A 138 1.72 16.27 29.35
CA TYR A 138 2.39 15.22 28.58
C TYR A 138 2.69 15.68 27.15
N ALA A 139 3.80 15.20 26.60
CA ALA A 139 4.08 15.30 25.18
C ALA A 139 3.17 14.29 24.45
N GLU A 140 2.44 14.76 23.46
CA GLU A 140 1.51 13.94 22.68
C GLU A 140 2.07 13.78 21.27
N PHE A 141 2.25 12.52 20.84
CA PHE A 141 2.64 12.15 19.49
C PHE A 141 1.44 11.55 18.77
N LYS A 142 0.92 12.26 17.77
CA LYS A 142 -0.05 11.76 16.80
C LYS A 142 0.71 11.20 15.61
N VAL A 143 0.53 9.93 15.28
CA VAL A 143 1.20 9.30 14.14
C VAL A 143 0.17 8.75 13.17
N ASP A 144 0.11 9.38 12.00
CA ASP A 144 -0.65 8.90 10.86
C ASP A 144 0.14 7.79 10.17
N ILE A 145 -0.48 6.62 10.12
CA ILE A 145 -0.02 5.46 9.40
C ILE A 145 -0.82 5.43 8.11
N SER A 146 -0.14 5.31 6.96
CA SER A 146 -0.79 5.26 5.64
C SER A 146 -0.26 4.09 4.82
N ILE A 147 -1.13 3.47 4.02
CA ILE A 147 -0.70 2.48 3.03
C ILE A 147 -0.34 3.20 1.74
N VAL A 148 0.73 2.75 1.07
CA VAL A 148 1.27 3.34 -0.16
C VAL A 148 1.28 2.30 -1.28
N LYS A 149 0.62 2.62 -2.40
CA LYS A 149 0.65 1.82 -3.62
C LYS A 149 2.00 2.01 -4.31
N LEU A 150 2.94 1.08 -4.16
CA LEU A 150 4.30 1.19 -4.75
C LEU A 150 4.35 0.73 -6.21
N THR A 151 3.40 -0.11 -6.64
CA THR A 151 3.27 -0.57 -8.03
C THR A 151 1.80 -0.75 -8.41
N GLU A 152 1.50 -0.78 -9.71
CA GLU A 152 0.16 -1.16 -10.20
C GLU A 152 -0.18 -2.63 -9.88
N ASN A 153 0.82 -3.52 -9.94
CA ASN A 153 0.69 -4.95 -9.66
C ASN A 153 1.11 -5.27 -8.22
N TYR A 154 0.43 -4.69 -7.23
CA TYR A 154 0.63 -4.99 -5.81
C TYR A 154 -0.02 -6.32 -5.41
N GLU A 155 0.30 -6.82 -4.21
CA GLU A 155 -0.26 -8.04 -3.62
C GLU A 155 -1.30 -7.71 -2.54
N ALA A 156 -2.44 -8.39 -2.61
CA ALA A 156 -3.42 -8.46 -1.53
C ALA A 156 -3.02 -9.50 -0.46
N GLY A 157 -3.50 -9.32 0.76
CA GLY A 157 -3.23 -10.24 1.87
C GLY A 157 -3.14 -9.53 3.22
N LEU A 158 -2.42 -10.13 4.16
CA LEU A 158 -2.16 -9.54 5.47
C LEU A 158 -0.76 -8.93 5.51
N ILE A 159 -0.65 -7.64 5.85
CA ILE A 159 0.61 -7.06 6.32
C ILE A 159 0.86 -7.59 7.72
N THR A 160 1.89 -8.43 7.85
CA THR A 160 2.39 -9.01 9.10
C THR A 160 3.80 -8.50 9.44
N ASP A 161 4.50 -7.89 8.48
CA ASP A 161 5.84 -7.36 8.63
C ASP A 161 5.88 -5.86 8.29
N TYR A 162 6.05 -5.03 9.32
CA TYR A 162 6.04 -3.55 9.27
C TYR A 162 7.20 -3.00 10.11
N PRO A 163 7.64 -1.73 9.94
CA PRO A 163 8.67 -1.16 10.79
C PRO A 163 8.16 -0.95 12.22
N LYS A 164 9.04 -1.23 13.19
CA LYS A 164 8.86 -0.90 14.60
C LYS A 164 9.71 0.32 14.90
N PHE A 165 9.11 1.33 15.54
CA PHE A 165 9.82 2.54 15.95
C PHE A 165 10.30 2.41 17.40
N ASN A 166 11.59 2.67 17.59
CA ASN A 166 12.22 2.79 18.89
C ASN A 166 12.53 4.26 19.15
N ILE A 167 12.42 4.67 20.40
CA ILE A 167 12.86 5.97 20.89
C ILE A 167 14.14 5.79 21.69
N MET A 168 15.07 6.72 21.51
CA MET A 168 16.13 7.00 22.47
C MET A 168 15.92 8.41 23.02
N TYR A 169 15.57 8.52 24.31
CA TYR A 169 15.37 9.81 24.97
C TYR A 169 16.59 10.19 25.83
N ASN A 170 16.86 11.48 25.97
CA ASN A 170 17.95 11.97 26.82
C ASN A 170 17.70 13.37 27.41
N ASN A 171 18.43 13.71 28.47
CA ASN A 171 18.42 15.04 29.06
C ASN A 171 19.12 16.05 28.14
N GLN A 172 18.51 17.21 27.88
CA GLN A 172 19.09 18.29 27.07
C GLN A 172 20.52 18.67 27.50
N ARG A 173 20.82 18.65 28.80
CA ARG A 173 22.12 19.04 29.39
C ARG A 173 23.20 17.97 29.30
N TYR A 174 22.83 16.68 29.32
CA TYR A 174 23.76 15.56 29.39
C TYR A 174 23.86 14.76 28.08
N GLY A 175 22.94 14.97 27.14
CA GLY A 175 22.93 14.31 25.84
C GLY A 175 23.03 12.79 25.95
N PHE A 176 23.80 12.18 25.05
CA PHE A 176 23.95 10.71 24.96
C PHE A 176 24.40 10.03 26.27
N ALA A 177 25.10 10.73 27.19
CA ALA A 177 25.48 10.18 28.48
C ALA A 177 24.28 9.88 29.42
N SER A 178 23.09 10.39 29.08
CA SER A 178 21.82 10.12 29.77
C SER A 178 20.80 9.35 28.91
N ALA A 179 21.25 8.79 27.78
CA ALA A 179 20.35 8.14 26.83
C ALA A 179 19.73 6.84 27.36
N LYS A 180 18.42 6.70 27.21
CA LYS A 180 17.66 5.48 27.52
C LYS A 180 16.72 5.10 26.36
N PRO A 181 16.54 3.81 26.06
CA PRO A 181 15.64 3.34 25.00
C PRO A 181 14.20 3.11 25.50
N ILE A 182 13.23 3.30 24.60
CA ILE A 182 11.86 2.76 24.68
C ILE A 182 11.56 2.11 23.33
N ASN A 183 11.25 0.82 23.33
CA ASN A 183 11.03 0.07 22.09
C ASN A 183 9.55 -0.04 21.72
N ASP A 184 9.27 -0.33 20.45
CA ASP A 184 7.95 -0.70 19.90
C ASP A 184 6.83 0.30 20.26
N ILE A 185 7.09 1.60 20.11
CA ILE A 185 6.18 2.67 20.53
C ILE A 185 4.91 2.76 19.66
N PHE A 186 5.05 2.58 18.33
CA PHE A 186 3.99 2.68 17.32
C PHE A 186 3.83 1.35 16.54
N ALA A 187 3.73 0.22 17.24
CA ALA A 187 3.48 -1.07 16.60
C ALA A 187 1.97 -1.31 16.40
N PRO A 188 1.51 -1.64 15.17
CA PRO A 188 0.22 -2.26 14.95
C PRO A 188 0.01 -3.46 15.88
N LEU A 189 -1.12 -3.52 16.60
CA LEU A 189 -1.41 -4.65 17.48
C LEU A 189 -1.87 -5.90 16.71
N ASN A 190 -2.32 -5.73 15.46
CA ASN A 190 -2.87 -6.77 14.60
C ASN A 190 -2.24 -6.73 13.20
N SER A 191 -2.43 -7.80 12.43
CA SER A 191 -2.18 -7.82 11.00
C SER A 191 -3.13 -6.88 10.24
N ILE A 192 -2.62 -6.11 9.28
CA ILE A 192 -3.44 -5.15 8.51
C ILE A 192 -3.87 -5.83 7.20
N PRO A 193 -5.18 -6.03 6.95
CA PRO A 193 -5.64 -6.58 5.68
C PRO A 193 -5.51 -5.54 4.56
N VAL A 194 -5.04 -6.00 3.40
CA VAL A 194 -4.93 -5.23 2.17
C VAL A 194 -5.77 -5.91 1.10
N GLU A 195 -6.82 -5.23 0.67
CA GLU A 195 -7.70 -5.68 -0.41
C GLU A 195 -7.30 -5.07 -1.76
N GLN A 196 -7.60 -5.82 -2.82
CA GLN A 196 -7.33 -5.44 -4.21
C GLN A 196 -8.53 -5.87 -5.04
N HIS A 197 -9.27 -4.91 -5.58
CA HIS A 197 -10.42 -5.16 -6.43
C HIS A 197 -10.14 -4.65 -7.83
N GLY A 198 -10.02 -5.56 -8.78
CA GLY A 198 -9.59 -5.23 -10.14
C GLY A 198 -9.35 -6.46 -11.02
N CYS A 199 -9.30 -6.25 -12.33
CA CYS A 199 -8.93 -7.28 -13.29
C CYS A 199 -7.96 -6.76 -14.36
N THR A 200 -7.02 -7.61 -14.76
CA THR A 200 -6.26 -7.47 -16.01
C THR A 200 -7.10 -7.97 -17.18
N ILE A 201 -7.20 -7.18 -18.26
CA ILE A 201 -7.88 -7.56 -19.51
C ILE A 201 -6.86 -8.18 -20.47
N TYR A 202 -7.08 -9.42 -20.91
CA TYR A 202 -6.24 -10.12 -21.89
C TYR A 202 -6.74 -10.01 -23.33
N THR A 203 -8.02 -9.71 -23.53
CA THR A 203 -8.60 -9.51 -24.86
C THR A 203 -8.97 -8.04 -25.07
N PRO A 204 -8.02 -7.11 -25.29
CA PRO A 204 -8.30 -5.67 -25.44
C PRO A 204 -9.04 -5.30 -26.74
N ASN A 205 -9.15 -6.22 -27.69
CA ASN A 205 -9.79 -6.00 -28.98
C ASN A 205 -10.58 -7.26 -29.39
N LEU A 206 -11.83 -7.06 -29.84
CA LEU A 206 -12.68 -8.11 -30.39
C LEU A 206 -13.04 -7.77 -31.85
N ASN A 207 -12.56 -8.57 -32.79
CA ASN A 207 -12.90 -8.46 -34.21
C ASN A 207 -13.81 -9.64 -34.60
N PHE A 208 -15.02 -9.37 -35.08
CA PHE A 208 -15.98 -10.37 -35.53
C PHE A 208 -16.09 -10.33 -37.06
N ASN A 209 -15.81 -11.44 -37.73
CA ASN A 209 -15.95 -11.55 -39.19
C ASN A 209 -17.25 -12.29 -39.50
N LEU A 210 -18.36 -11.55 -39.53
CA LEU A 210 -19.71 -12.07 -39.78
C LEU A 210 -19.95 -12.57 -41.23
N GLY A 211 -18.90 -12.50 -42.08
CA GLY A 211 -18.93 -12.99 -43.45
C GLY A 211 -19.86 -12.19 -44.37
N ARG A 212 -20.18 -12.80 -45.51
CA ARG A 212 -21.14 -12.28 -46.49
C ARG A 212 -22.47 -13.01 -46.31
N GLN A 213 -23.56 -12.26 -46.28
CA GLN A 213 -24.94 -12.77 -46.29
C GLN A 213 -25.58 -12.46 -47.65
N GLN A 214 -26.55 -13.26 -48.11
CA GLN A 214 -27.28 -12.97 -49.34
C GLN A 214 -28.53 -12.15 -49.02
N GLN A 215 -28.90 -11.21 -49.90
CA GLN A 215 -30.06 -10.33 -49.67
C GLN A 215 -31.37 -11.11 -49.42
N LYS A 216 -31.50 -12.32 -50.00
CA LYS A 216 -32.65 -13.22 -49.82
C LYS A 216 -32.79 -13.77 -48.39
N ASP A 217 -31.71 -13.75 -47.60
CA ASP A 217 -31.68 -14.30 -46.24
C ASP A 217 -32.32 -13.32 -45.23
N PHE A 218 -32.51 -12.06 -45.65
CA PHE A 218 -33.15 -10.97 -44.91
C PHE A 218 -34.66 -10.96 -45.18
N THR A 219 -35.39 -11.84 -44.50
CA THR A 219 -36.83 -12.08 -44.72
C THR A 219 -37.77 -11.23 -43.86
N GLY A 220 -37.24 -10.45 -42.92
CA GLY A 220 -38.01 -9.62 -42.00
C GLY A 220 -37.15 -9.06 -40.86
N ILE A 221 -37.65 -8.01 -40.19
CA ILE A 221 -36.96 -7.37 -39.06
C ILE A 221 -36.63 -8.41 -37.99
N GLY A 222 -35.34 -8.55 -37.65
CA GLY A 222 -34.86 -9.62 -36.81
C GLY A 222 -33.39 -10.00 -37.05
N PRO A 223 -32.85 -10.98 -36.29
CA PRO A 223 -31.47 -11.42 -36.43
C PRO A 223 -31.26 -12.32 -37.66
N ILE A 224 -30.14 -12.15 -38.35
CA ILE A 224 -29.84 -12.80 -39.64
C ILE A 224 -28.47 -13.48 -39.62
N GLY A 225 -28.40 -14.66 -40.23
CA GLY A 225 -27.17 -15.41 -40.48
C GLY A 225 -26.59 -16.10 -39.25
N SER A 226 -25.32 -16.53 -39.37
CA SER A 226 -24.60 -17.19 -38.28
C SER A 226 -24.07 -16.19 -37.24
N GLU A 227 -24.14 -16.58 -35.97
CA GLU A 227 -23.56 -15.81 -34.87
C GLU A 227 -22.08 -16.15 -34.68
N GLN A 228 -21.29 -15.18 -34.21
CA GLN A 228 -19.93 -15.43 -33.71
C GLN A 228 -19.81 -14.99 -32.26
N THR A 229 -19.47 -15.93 -31.38
CA THR A 229 -19.15 -15.66 -29.97
C THR A 229 -17.64 -15.56 -29.78
N LYS A 230 -17.20 -14.54 -29.02
CA LYS A 230 -15.81 -14.36 -28.56
C LYS A 230 -15.81 -13.89 -27.12
N GLN A 231 -14.69 -14.09 -26.43
CA GLN A 231 -14.59 -13.83 -24.98
C GLN A 231 -13.69 -12.63 -24.68
N ILE A 232 -14.19 -11.71 -23.86
CA ILE A 232 -13.33 -10.80 -23.09
C ILE A 232 -12.75 -11.63 -21.95
N ALA A 233 -11.48 -12.03 -22.07
CA ALA A 233 -10.79 -12.79 -21.04
C ALA A 233 -10.21 -11.83 -20.00
N LEU A 234 -10.51 -12.09 -18.73
CA LEU A 234 -10.08 -11.33 -17.56
C LEU A 234 -9.30 -12.22 -16.60
N LYS A 235 -8.36 -11.63 -15.86
CA LYS A 235 -7.77 -12.20 -14.66
C LYS A 235 -7.97 -11.22 -13.52
N CYS A 236 -8.75 -11.63 -12.54
CA CYS A 236 -9.23 -10.80 -11.46
C CYS A 236 -8.64 -11.21 -10.11
N HIS A 237 -8.67 -10.29 -9.17
CA HIS A 237 -8.43 -10.57 -7.75
C HIS A 237 -9.70 -11.15 -7.10
N PRO A 238 -9.60 -11.76 -5.90
CA PRO A 238 -10.77 -12.20 -5.14
C PRO A 238 -11.75 -11.07 -4.82
N ASN A 239 -13.03 -11.41 -4.63
CA ASN A 239 -14.13 -10.46 -4.33
C ASN A 239 -14.29 -9.28 -5.30
N THR A 240 -13.64 -9.31 -6.46
CA THR A 240 -13.75 -8.24 -7.46
C THR A 240 -15.08 -8.36 -8.18
N LYS A 241 -15.92 -7.33 -8.04
CA LYS A 241 -17.11 -7.15 -8.86
C LYS A 241 -16.72 -6.50 -10.18
N TYR A 242 -17.16 -7.05 -11.30
CA TYR A 242 -16.79 -6.57 -12.63
C TYR A 242 -18.03 -6.29 -13.50
N SER A 243 -18.04 -5.11 -14.12
CA SER A 243 -19.12 -4.64 -14.98
C SER A 243 -18.61 -4.22 -16.36
N LEU A 244 -19.43 -4.46 -17.38
CA LEU A 244 -19.18 -4.15 -18.77
C LEU A 244 -20.14 -3.05 -19.24
N GLN A 245 -19.61 -1.96 -19.79
CA GLN A 245 -20.36 -1.00 -20.60
C GLN A 245 -19.91 -1.14 -22.05
N VAL A 246 -20.85 -1.03 -23.01
CA VAL A 246 -20.52 -0.98 -24.44
C VAL A 246 -21.13 0.28 -25.03
N ASN A 247 -20.31 1.05 -25.74
CA ASN A 247 -20.62 2.33 -26.34
C ASN A 247 -20.48 2.22 -27.88
N GLY A 248 -21.47 2.73 -28.61
CA GLY A 248 -21.52 2.71 -30.08
C GLY A 248 -22.77 3.44 -30.58
N ASP A 249 -22.85 3.71 -31.88
CA ASP A 249 -24.04 4.35 -32.46
C ASP A 249 -25.21 3.35 -32.52
N ALA A 250 -26.16 3.49 -31.61
CA ALA A 250 -27.30 2.59 -31.48
C ALA A 250 -28.30 2.77 -32.64
N GLU A 251 -28.89 1.67 -33.09
CA GLU A 251 -30.08 1.72 -33.95
C GLU A 251 -31.35 1.85 -33.08
N PRO A 252 -32.13 2.94 -33.19
CA PRO A 252 -33.32 3.14 -32.37
C PRO A 252 -34.35 2.02 -32.55
N GLY A 253 -34.96 1.58 -31.45
CA GLY A 253 -35.99 0.53 -31.45
C GLY A 253 -35.46 -0.91 -31.58
N HIS A 254 -34.15 -1.12 -31.79
CA HIS A 254 -33.55 -2.44 -31.96
C HIS A 254 -32.50 -2.74 -30.86
N PRO A 255 -32.88 -3.44 -29.77
CA PRO A 255 -32.00 -3.69 -28.62
C PRO A 255 -30.67 -4.36 -29.02
N GLY A 256 -29.56 -3.81 -28.55
CA GLY A 256 -28.20 -4.29 -28.83
C GLY A 256 -27.72 -4.10 -30.27
N VAL A 257 -28.50 -3.46 -31.16
CA VAL A 257 -28.10 -3.22 -32.55
C VAL A 257 -27.33 -1.92 -32.68
N ILE A 258 -26.16 -2.01 -33.32
CA ILE A 258 -25.29 -0.91 -33.67
C ILE A 258 -25.46 -0.64 -35.17
N LYS A 259 -25.53 0.64 -35.54
CA LYS A 259 -25.59 1.06 -36.94
C LYS A 259 -24.34 0.66 -37.71
N LEU A 260 -24.49 0.48 -39.01
CA LEU A 260 -23.36 0.30 -39.91
C LEU A 260 -22.59 1.63 -40.07
N THR A 261 -21.29 1.51 -40.28
CA THR A 261 -20.39 2.64 -40.53
C THR A 261 -20.83 3.31 -41.84
N PRO A 262 -21.18 4.60 -41.84
CA PRO A 262 -21.65 5.28 -43.04
C PRO A 262 -20.53 5.40 -44.08
N GLY A 263 -20.87 5.18 -45.35
CA GLY A 263 -19.93 5.26 -46.46
C GLY A 263 -20.60 5.02 -47.82
N ALA A 264 -19.91 5.39 -48.90
CA ALA A 264 -20.39 5.12 -50.25
C ALA A 264 -20.48 3.61 -50.50
N GLY A 265 -21.68 3.11 -50.82
CA GLY A 265 -21.92 1.67 -50.99
C GLY A 265 -22.02 0.89 -49.67
N ALA A 266 -22.27 1.56 -48.52
CA ALA A 266 -22.68 0.88 -47.30
C ALA A 266 -24.11 0.32 -47.44
N ALA A 267 -24.38 -0.83 -46.82
CA ALA A 267 -25.71 -1.43 -46.81
C ALA A 267 -26.67 -0.61 -45.95
N THR A 268 -27.96 -0.60 -46.30
CA THR A 268 -29.03 0.04 -45.50
C THR A 268 -30.05 -0.98 -45.02
N GLY A 269 -30.75 -0.66 -43.91
CA GLY A 269 -31.76 -1.53 -43.31
C GLY A 269 -31.20 -2.76 -42.57
N VAL A 270 -29.90 -2.73 -42.28
CA VAL A 270 -29.15 -3.76 -41.56
C VAL A 270 -28.29 -3.06 -40.51
N GLY A 271 -28.10 -3.70 -39.36
CA GLY A 271 -27.12 -3.35 -38.34
C GLY A 271 -26.40 -4.60 -37.82
N VAL A 272 -25.53 -4.43 -36.83
CA VAL A 272 -24.87 -5.53 -36.11
C VAL A 272 -25.41 -5.60 -34.69
N GLN A 273 -26.01 -6.72 -34.30
CA GLN A 273 -26.46 -6.94 -32.93
C GLN A 273 -25.34 -7.54 -32.08
N LEU A 274 -25.10 -6.94 -30.92
CA LEU A 274 -24.28 -7.49 -29.85
C LEU A 274 -25.16 -8.06 -28.72
N LEU A 275 -24.82 -9.26 -28.30
CA LEU A 275 -25.42 -9.99 -27.18
C LEU A 275 -24.32 -10.32 -26.16
N THR A 276 -24.66 -10.39 -24.87
CA THR A 276 -23.67 -10.61 -23.79
C THR A 276 -24.10 -11.65 -22.75
N GLY A 277 -23.12 -12.39 -22.25
CA GLY A 277 -23.28 -13.45 -21.24
C GLY A 277 -23.88 -14.74 -21.80
N LEU A 278 -23.93 -15.77 -20.96
CA LEU A 278 -24.37 -17.12 -21.33
C LEU A 278 -25.80 -17.16 -21.91
N ASN A 279 -26.68 -16.29 -21.43
CA ASN A 279 -28.07 -16.19 -21.89
C ASN A 279 -28.23 -15.42 -23.22
N LYS A 280 -27.15 -14.85 -23.77
CA LYS A 280 -27.16 -14.03 -25.01
C LYS A 280 -28.16 -12.86 -24.95
N GLU A 281 -28.20 -12.16 -23.83
CA GLU A 281 -29.04 -10.97 -23.67
C GLU A 281 -28.56 -9.82 -24.56
N PRO A 282 -29.43 -9.08 -25.26
CA PRO A 282 -29.05 -7.89 -26.01
C PRO A 282 -28.31 -6.87 -25.13
N VAL A 283 -27.21 -6.33 -25.67
CA VAL A 283 -26.43 -5.31 -24.97
C VAL A 283 -27.24 -4.00 -24.90
N VAL A 284 -27.34 -3.42 -23.70
CA VAL A 284 -27.91 -2.06 -23.54
C VAL A 284 -26.79 -1.06 -23.75
N LEU A 285 -26.70 -0.50 -24.96
CA LEU A 285 -25.64 0.44 -25.34
C LEU A 285 -25.68 1.69 -24.44
N GLY A 286 -24.51 2.16 -24.02
CA GLY A 286 -24.35 3.27 -23.09
C GLY A 286 -24.57 2.93 -21.61
N VAL A 287 -25.00 1.72 -21.26
CA VAL A 287 -25.30 1.32 -19.87
C VAL A 287 -24.31 0.26 -19.38
N ALA A 288 -23.78 0.46 -18.17
CA ALA A 288 -22.95 -0.53 -17.50
C ALA A 288 -23.81 -1.68 -16.95
N LYS A 289 -23.45 -2.92 -17.28
CA LYS A 289 -24.08 -4.14 -16.80
C LYS A 289 -23.09 -4.91 -15.93
N GLU A 290 -23.52 -5.29 -14.73
CA GLU A 290 -22.78 -6.24 -13.89
C GLU A 290 -22.69 -7.59 -14.60
N MET A 291 -21.48 -8.11 -14.73
CA MET A 291 -21.22 -9.38 -15.39
C MET A 291 -20.89 -10.50 -14.41
N GLY A 292 -20.34 -10.16 -13.23
CA GLY A 292 -20.13 -11.11 -12.13
C GLY A 292 -19.38 -10.50 -10.96
N THR A 293 -19.19 -11.32 -9.93
CA THR A 293 -18.26 -11.09 -8.82
C THR A 293 -17.40 -12.33 -8.67
N THR A 294 -16.09 -12.17 -8.55
CA THR A 294 -15.14 -13.29 -8.46
C THR A 294 -15.22 -14.03 -7.13
N ALA A 295 -14.68 -15.24 -7.08
CA ALA A 295 -14.63 -16.04 -5.86
C ALA A 295 -13.94 -15.30 -4.70
N ALA A 296 -14.39 -15.54 -3.47
CA ALA A 296 -13.92 -14.84 -2.28
C ALA A 296 -12.46 -15.16 -1.87
N SER A 297 -11.85 -16.17 -2.47
CA SER A 297 -10.42 -16.48 -2.33
C SER A 297 -9.90 -17.20 -3.57
N GLY A 298 -8.59 -17.12 -3.78
CA GLY A 298 -7.91 -17.74 -4.91
C GLY A 298 -6.72 -16.89 -5.37
N THR A 299 -5.84 -17.49 -6.17
CA THR A 299 -4.87 -16.76 -6.99
C THR A 299 -5.30 -16.89 -8.44
N ASP A 300 -5.01 -15.88 -9.25
CA ASP A 300 -5.21 -15.93 -10.71
C ASP A 300 -6.63 -16.31 -11.16
N ILE A 301 -7.67 -15.78 -10.52
CA ILE A 301 -9.07 -16.09 -10.86
C ILE A 301 -9.34 -15.60 -12.29
N LYS A 302 -9.72 -16.52 -13.19
CA LYS A 302 -9.99 -16.23 -14.59
C LYS A 302 -11.48 -16.13 -14.82
N GLU A 303 -11.91 -15.00 -15.37
CA GLU A 303 -13.30 -14.71 -15.71
C GLU A 303 -13.40 -14.47 -17.22
N ASN A 304 -14.49 -14.90 -17.84
CA ASN A 304 -14.72 -14.72 -19.27
C ASN A 304 -16.11 -14.11 -19.49
N ILE A 305 -16.16 -13.02 -20.26
CA ILE A 305 -17.42 -12.45 -20.72
C ILE A 305 -17.64 -12.82 -22.18
N ASP A 306 -18.63 -13.68 -22.44
CA ASP A 306 -19.10 -13.99 -23.78
C ASP A 306 -19.73 -12.73 -24.42
N ILE A 307 -19.24 -12.36 -25.59
CA ILE A 307 -19.83 -11.38 -26.50
C ILE A 307 -20.15 -12.10 -27.80
N THR A 308 -21.42 -12.08 -28.19
CA THR A 308 -21.90 -12.70 -29.44
C THR A 308 -22.34 -11.60 -30.41
N ALA A 309 -21.80 -11.63 -31.63
CA ALA A 309 -22.16 -10.70 -32.71
C ALA A 309 -22.88 -11.43 -33.85
N ARG A 310 -23.87 -10.76 -34.45
CA ARG A 310 -24.62 -11.23 -35.65
C ARG A 310 -25.18 -10.05 -36.43
N TYR A 311 -25.54 -10.25 -37.70
CA TYR A 311 -26.29 -9.24 -38.44
C TYR A 311 -27.75 -9.18 -37.95
N TYR A 312 -28.38 -8.02 -38.12
CA TYR A 312 -29.77 -7.81 -37.75
C TYR A 312 -30.45 -6.91 -38.79
N GLN A 313 -31.59 -7.32 -39.32
CA GLN A 313 -32.41 -6.54 -40.23
C GLN A 313 -33.22 -5.50 -39.43
N THR A 314 -33.01 -4.22 -39.73
CA THR A 314 -33.64 -3.08 -39.03
C THR A 314 -34.77 -2.44 -39.85
N SER A 315 -34.87 -2.75 -41.15
CA SER A 315 -35.92 -2.23 -42.04
C SER A 315 -36.51 -3.34 -42.93
N PRO A 316 -37.79 -3.26 -43.33
CA PRO A 316 -38.36 -4.14 -44.35
C PRO A 316 -37.67 -4.02 -45.71
N THR A 317 -37.03 -2.88 -45.99
CA THR A 317 -36.26 -2.65 -47.23
C THR A 317 -34.78 -2.54 -46.90
N ILE A 318 -33.98 -3.42 -47.52
CA ILE A 318 -32.52 -3.43 -47.39
C ILE A 318 -31.84 -3.19 -48.74
N THR A 319 -30.64 -2.61 -48.72
CA THR A 319 -29.79 -2.46 -49.91
C THR A 319 -28.47 -3.22 -49.77
N PRO A 320 -27.95 -3.85 -50.83
CA PRO A 320 -26.64 -4.48 -50.80
C PRO A 320 -25.51 -3.47 -50.60
N GLY A 321 -24.51 -3.81 -49.80
CA GLY A 321 -23.35 -2.95 -49.55
C GLY A 321 -22.39 -3.50 -48.50
N SER A 322 -21.38 -2.71 -48.12
CA SER A 322 -20.50 -3.04 -46.99
C SER A 322 -21.25 -2.89 -45.65
N ALA A 323 -21.06 -3.83 -44.74
CA ALA A 323 -21.76 -3.88 -43.45
C ALA A 323 -20.78 -3.96 -42.26
N ASN A 324 -19.88 -2.97 -42.16
CA ASN A 324 -18.93 -2.84 -41.05
C ASN A 324 -19.56 -2.04 -39.90
N ALA A 325 -19.36 -2.44 -38.65
CA ALA A 325 -19.75 -1.68 -37.46
C ALA A 325 -18.60 -1.67 -36.43
N SER A 326 -18.60 -0.71 -35.51
CA SER A 326 -17.59 -0.61 -34.45
C SER A 326 -18.21 -0.16 -33.12
N ALA A 327 -17.61 -0.61 -32.03
CA ALA A 327 -18.00 -0.29 -30.66
C ALA A 327 -16.75 -0.16 -29.79
N THR A 328 -16.86 0.59 -28.71
CA THR A 328 -15.87 0.60 -27.63
C THR A 328 -16.52 0.00 -26.40
N TYR A 329 -15.82 -0.90 -25.70
CA TYR A 329 -16.29 -1.39 -24.40
C TYR A 329 -15.37 -0.88 -23.29
N THR A 330 -15.94 -0.76 -22.09
CA THR A 330 -15.28 -0.27 -20.90
C THR A 330 -15.58 -1.24 -19.76
N MET A 331 -14.53 -1.65 -19.04
CA MET A 331 -14.65 -2.46 -17.84
C MET A 331 -14.51 -1.56 -16.62
N THR A 332 -15.38 -1.76 -15.62
CA THR A 332 -15.28 -1.11 -14.31
C THR A 332 -15.26 -2.17 -13.21
N TYR A 333 -14.43 -1.94 -12.19
CA TYR A 333 -14.21 -2.86 -11.08
C TYR A 333 -14.59 -2.20 -9.75
N GLN A 334 -15.08 -3.01 -8.81
CA GLN A 334 -15.46 -2.62 -7.43
C GLN A 334 -15.04 -3.72 -6.46
#